data_AF-D2Q118-F1
#
_entry.id   AF-D2Q118-F1
#
_cell.length_a   1.000
_cell.length_b   1.000
_cell.length_c   1.000
_cell.angle_alpha   90.00
_cell.angle_beta   90.00
_cell.angle_gamma   90.00
#
_symmetry.space_group_name_H-M   'P 1'
#
loop_
_entity.id
_entity.type
_entity.pdbx_description
1 polymer ?
#
loop_
_entity_poly.entity_id
_entity_poly.type
_entity_poly.pdbx_seq_one_letter_code
_entity_poly.pdbx_strand_id
1 'polypeptide(L)'
;MAERVTNPRDTESALDWQLERVGSAAWQDWTLKFQRMAFGYAHDSGWHDSADALRWLDQHALLHEGAAPRGALVWYQAADWVRVACSLGSGQVIGPLPRGEIGVARLVELSTDYVWSEPHFPFAH
;
A
#
# COMPACT_ATOMS: atom_id res chain seq x y z
N MET A 1 10.80 -13.16 -17.66
CA MET A 1 9.46 -13.23 -17.05
C MET A 1 9.68 -13.09 -15.56
N ALA A 2 9.18 -12.01 -14.94
CA ALA A 2 9.31 -11.83 -13.50
C ALA A 2 8.50 -12.93 -12.79
N GLU A 3 9.09 -13.55 -11.78
CA GLU A 3 8.44 -14.55 -10.95
C GLU A 3 7.21 -13.92 -10.29
N ARG A 4 6.02 -14.51 -10.49
CA ARG A 4 4.79 -13.95 -9.95
C ARG A 4 4.78 -14.17 -8.43
N VAL A 5 5.19 -13.15 -7.68
CA VAL A 5 5.17 -13.18 -6.22
C VAL A 5 3.74 -13.46 -5.75
N THR A 6 3.58 -14.54 -5.00
CA THR A 6 2.28 -14.98 -4.48
C THR A 6 2.21 -14.56 -3.02
N ASN A 7 1.39 -13.55 -2.72
CA ASN A 7 1.19 -13.09 -1.35
C ASN A 7 0.49 -14.16 -0.49
N PRO A 8 0.74 -14.21 0.84
CA PRO A 8 0.05 -15.13 1.75
C PRO A 8 -1.47 -14.98 1.76
N ARG A 9 -1.97 -13.76 1.53
CA ARG A 9 -3.39 -13.45 1.37
C ARG A 9 -3.66 -12.90 -0.02
N ASP A 10 -4.73 -13.38 -0.66
CA ASP A 10 -5.20 -12.83 -1.93
C ASP A 10 -5.74 -11.40 -1.78
N THR A 11 -5.90 -10.71 -2.91
CA THR A 11 -6.33 -9.31 -2.95
C THR A 11 -7.66 -9.06 -2.25
N GLU A 12 -8.68 -9.88 -2.48
CA GLU A 12 -10.03 -9.59 -1.94
C GLU A 12 -10.03 -9.82 -0.43
N SER A 13 -9.45 -10.93 0.02
CA SER A 13 -9.24 -11.19 1.45
C SER A 13 -8.41 -10.09 2.12
N ALA A 14 -7.40 -9.53 1.44
CA ALA A 14 -6.59 -8.42 1.95
C ALA A 14 -7.38 -7.11 2.05
N LEU A 15 -8.26 -6.84 1.11
CA LEU A 15 -9.13 -5.66 1.13
C LEU A 15 -10.20 -5.77 2.22
N ASP A 16 -10.83 -6.94 2.38
CA ASP A 16 -11.78 -7.20 3.44
C ASP A 16 -11.14 -7.00 4.82
N TRP A 17 -9.93 -7.53 5.02
CA TRP A 17 -9.17 -7.33 6.26
C TRP A 17 -8.93 -5.84 6.58
N GLN A 18 -8.68 -5.02 5.57
CA GLN A 18 -8.49 -3.57 5.75
C GLN A 18 -9.81 -2.85 6.07
N LEU A 19 -10.90 -3.24 5.39
CA LEU A 19 -12.23 -2.67 5.58
C LEU A 19 -12.76 -2.90 7.00
N GLU A 20 -12.51 -4.08 7.57
CA GLU A 20 -12.84 -4.40 8.97
C GLU A 20 -12.16 -3.48 10.00
N ARG A 21 -11.11 -2.75 9.60
CA ARG A 21 -10.28 -1.91 10.48
C ARG A 21 -10.48 -0.42 10.25
N VAL A 22 -11.41 -0.04 9.37
CA VAL A 22 -11.78 1.36 9.14
C VAL A 22 -12.19 2.03 10.46
N GLY A 23 -11.70 3.25 10.69
CA GLY A 23 -11.86 4.01 11.93
C GLY A 23 -10.81 3.71 13.02
N SER A 24 -9.98 2.68 12.85
CA SER A 24 -8.87 2.42 13.78
C SER A 24 -7.69 3.34 13.52
N ALA A 25 -7.15 3.97 14.57
CA ALA A 25 -5.92 4.77 14.53
C ALA A 25 -4.65 3.97 14.90
N ALA A 26 -4.75 2.65 15.14
CA ALA A 26 -3.65 1.84 15.63
C ALA A 26 -2.45 1.73 14.67
N TRP A 27 -2.64 2.14 13.41
CA TRP A 27 -1.66 2.05 12.32
C TRP A 27 -1.27 3.41 11.76
N GLN A 28 -1.62 4.50 12.46
CA GLN A 28 -1.15 5.83 12.12
C GLN A 28 0.36 5.77 11.88
N ASP A 29 0.82 6.32 10.77
CA ASP A 29 2.24 6.40 10.41
C ASP A 29 2.93 5.08 10.02
N TRP A 30 2.24 3.94 10.14
CA TRP A 30 2.74 2.61 9.77
C TRP A 30 2.12 2.10 8.46
N THR A 31 2.10 2.94 7.43
CA THR A 31 1.39 2.66 6.16
C THR A 31 1.86 1.38 5.47
N LEU A 32 3.16 1.20 5.25
CA LEU A 32 3.70 -0.01 4.60
C LEU A 32 3.50 -1.26 5.44
N LYS A 33 3.72 -1.17 6.76
CA LYS A 33 3.49 -2.28 7.67
C LYS A 33 2.04 -2.74 7.63
N PHE A 34 1.10 -1.79 7.66
CA PHE A 34 -0.31 -2.10 7.58
C PHE A 34 -0.66 -2.85 6.29
N GLN A 35 -0.13 -2.42 5.14
CA GLN A 35 -0.34 -3.12 3.88
C GLN A 35 0.29 -4.53 3.89
N ARG A 36 1.49 -4.70 4.43
CA ARG A 36 2.11 -6.03 4.60
C ARG A 36 1.23 -6.97 5.45
N MET A 37 0.71 -6.47 6.57
CA MET A 37 -0.21 -7.23 7.44
C MET A 37 -1.52 -7.58 6.74
N ALA A 38 -2.03 -6.64 5.93
CA ALA A 38 -3.21 -6.87 5.09
C ALA A 38 -2.97 -7.96 4.03
N PHE A 39 -1.74 -8.16 3.56
CA PHE A 39 -1.40 -9.26 2.65
C PHE A 39 -0.85 -10.51 3.36
N GLY A 40 -0.85 -10.52 4.70
CA GLY A 40 -0.59 -11.72 5.51
C GLY A 40 0.85 -11.91 5.99
N TYR A 41 1.73 -10.94 5.80
CA TYR A 41 3.12 -10.97 6.30
C TYR A 41 3.19 -10.61 7.79
N ALA A 42 2.52 -11.39 8.64
CA ALA A 42 2.34 -11.09 10.07
C ALA A 42 3.60 -11.31 10.94
N HIS A 43 4.55 -12.10 10.44
CA HIS A 43 5.75 -12.51 11.19
C HIS A 43 7.03 -11.80 10.73
N ASP A 44 6.91 -10.85 9.82
CA ASP A 44 8.08 -10.20 9.25
C ASP A 44 8.65 -9.12 10.17
N SER A 45 9.98 -9.13 10.29
CA SER A 45 10.78 -8.23 11.11
C SER A 45 11.71 -7.32 10.30
N GLY A 46 11.74 -7.47 8.97
CA GLY A 46 12.49 -6.60 8.06
C GLY A 46 11.83 -5.23 7.90
N TRP A 47 12.20 -4.28 8.76
CA TRP A 47 11.67 -2.91 8.72
C TRP A 47 12.39 -2.09 7.65
N HIS A 48 11.67 -1.77 6.58
CA HIS A 48 12.04 -0.70 5.65
C HIS A 48 10.93 0.35 5.67
N ASP A 49 11.32 1.62 5.51
CA ASP A 49 10.34 2.67 5.31
C ASP A 49 9.73 2.58 3.89
N SER A 50 8.62 3.31 3.69
CA SER A 50 7.94 3.33 2.41
C SER A 50 8.82 3.86 1.27
N ALA A 51 9.79 4.73 1.55
CA ALA A 51 10.64 5.35 0.54
C ALA A 51 11.71 4.37 0.03
N ASP A 52 12.28 3.53 0.91
CA ASP A 52 13.19 2.46 0.55
C ASP A 52 12.50 1.39 -0.30
N ALA A 53 11.28 0.98 0.07
CA ALA A 53 10.48 0.05 -0.72
C ALA A 53 10.15 0.63 -2.10
N LEU A 54 9.73 1.91 -2.16
CA LEU A 54 9.47 2.60 -3.42
C LEU A 54 10.71 2.68 -4.30
N ARG A 55 11.88 3.04 -3.74
CA ARG A 55 13.15 3.08 -4.46
C ARG A 55 13.53 1.73 -5.02
N TRP A 56 13.32 0.65 -4.26
CA TRP A 56 13.58 -0.70 -4.75
C TRP A 56 12.66 -1.04 -5.93
N LEU A 57 11.36 -0.72 -5.85
CA LEU A 57 10.40 -0.95 -6.93
C LEU A 57 10.77 -0.17 -8.20
N ASP A 58 11.21 1.07 -8.05
CA ASP A 58 11.71 1.91 -9.15
C ASP A 58 12.93 1.27 -9.83
N GLN A 59 13.93 0.87 -9.04
CA GLN A 59 15.15 0.20 -9.53
C GLN A 59 14.87 -1.11 -10.29
N HIS A 60 13.75 -1.76 -10.01
CA HIS A 60 13.33 -3.01 -10.65
C HIS A 60 12.28 -2.80 -11.75
N ALA A 61 11.95 -1.54 -12.10
CA ALA A 61 10.95 -1.19 -13.11
C ALA A 61 9.56 -1.80 -12.84
N LEU A 62 9.15 -1.81 -11.57
CA LEU A 62 7.86 -2.36 -11.10
C LEU A 62 6.83 -1.26 -10.78
N LEU A 63 7.15 -0.01 -11.10
CA LEU A 63 6.27 1.14 -10.93
C LEU A 63 5.55 1.47 -12.22
N HIS A 64 4.32 1.93 -12.07
CA HIS A 64 3.42 2.26 -13.14
C HIS A 64 2.72 3.60 -12.83
N GLU A 65 2.39 4.32 -13.90
CA GLU A 65 1.61 5.56 -13.83
C GLU A 65 0.13 5.32 -14.18
N GLY A 66 -0.70 6.33 -13.96
CA GLY A 66 -2.10 6.32 -14.35
C GLY A 66 -3.04 5.69 -13.33
N ALA A 67 -4.14 5.10 -13.79
CA ALA A 67 -5.18 4.58 -12.91
C ALA A 67 -4.74 3.26 -12.26
N ALA A 68 -4.58 3.26 -10.94
CA ALA A 68 -4.23 2.06 -10.19
C ALA A 68 -5.39 1.05 -10.19
N PRO A 69 -5.18 -0.21 -10.66
CA PRO A 69 -6.20 -1.24 -10.61
C PRO A 69 -6.51 -1.63 -9.15
N ARG A 70 -7.68 -2.22 -8.91
CA ARG A 70 -8.05 -2.74 -7.59
C ARG A 70 -7.01 -3.75 -7.10
N GLY A 71 -6.58 -3.61 -5.85
CA GLY A 71 -5.55 -4.44 -5.22
C GLY A 71 -4.11 -3.97 -5.44
N ALA A 72 -3.88 -2.98 -6.31
CA ALA A 72 -2.56 -2.39 -6.46
C ALA A 72 -2.14 -1.61 -5.22
N LEU A 73 -0.83 -1.54 -4.96
CA LEU A 73 -0.28 -0.61 -3.98
C LEU A 73 -0.08 0.74 -4.66
N VAL A 74 -0.64 1.78 -4.05
CA VAL A 74 -0.50 3.16 -4.47
C VAL A 74 0.48 3.84 -3.54
N TRP A 75 1.57 4.35 -4.11
CA TRP A 75 2.64 5.06 -3.43
C TRP A 75 2.48 6.54 -3.74
N TYR A 76 2.29 7.36 -2.72
CA TYR A 76 1.96 8.78 -2.91
C TYR A 76 2.69 9.67 -1.90
N GLN A 77 3.06 10.87 -2.34
CA GLN A 77 3.67 11.87 -1.47
C GLN A 77 2.59 12.61 -0.68
N ALA A 78 2.71 12.66 0.66
CA ALA A 78 1.81 13.44 1.51
C ALA A 78 2.52 13.87 2.80
N ALA A 79 2.47 15.15 3.18
CA ALA A 79 3.08 15.70 4.40
C ALA A 79 4.57 15.34 4.59
N ASP A 80 5.38 15.53 3.53
CA ASP A 80 6.84 15.36 3.47
C ASP A 80 7.39 13.92 3.46
N TRP A 81 6.54 12.92 3.27
CA TRP A 81 6.95 11.52 3.18
C TRP A 81 6.08 10.69 2.25
N VAL A 82 6.66 9.58 1.78
CA VAL A 82 5.97 8.60 0.94
C VAL A 82 5.05 7.75 1.81
N ARG A 83 3.78 7.70 1.43
CA ARG A 83 2.78 6.85 2.05
C ARG A 83 2.35 5.78 1.06
N VAL A 84 1.84 4.67 1.59
CA VAL A 84 1.30 3.57 0.78
C VAL A 84 -0.11 3.19 1.21
N ALA A 85 -0.99 2.96 0.23
CA ALA A 85 -2.35 2.51 0.43
C ALA A 85 -2.71 1.45 -0.63
N CYS A 86 -3.74 0.66 -0.38
CA CYS A 86 -4.23 -0.30 -1.37
C CYS A 86 -5.36 0.34 -2.21
N SER A 87 -5.30 0.18 -3.53
CA SER A 87 -6.34 0.65 -4.44
C SER A 87 -7.60 -0.19 -4.31
N LEU A 88 -8.75 0.47 -4.18
CA LEU A 88 -10.07 -0.16 -4.31
C LEU A 88 -10.57 -0.18 -5.77
N GLY A 89 -9.81 0.44 -6.68
CA GLY A 89 -10.25 0.77 -8.04
C GLY A 89 -10.88 2.17 -8.11
N SER A 90 -11.10 2.65 -9.35
CA SER A 90 -11.80 3.92 -9.61
C SER A 90 -11.23 5.15 -8.89
N GLY A 91 -9.92 5.16 -8.60
CA GLY A 91 -9.24 6.26 -7.92
C GLY A 91 -9.52 6.34 -6.42
N GLN A 92 -10.06 5.29 -5.81
CA GLN A 92 -10.20 5.16 -4.35
C GLN A 92 -9.10 4.28 -3.78
N VAL A 93 -8.66 4.61 -2.56
CA VAL A 93 -7.66 3.84 -1.82
C VAL A 93 -8.13 3.59 -0.39
N ILE A 94 -7.59 2.54 0.22
CA ILE A 94 -7.77 2.20 1.63
C ILE A 94 -6.42 2.04 2.33
N GLY A 95 -6.33 2.56 3.55
CA GLY A 95 -5.15 2.44 4.39
C GLY A 95 -5.11 3.50 5.49
N PRO A 96 -4.02 3.59 6.25
CA PRO A 96 -3.84 4.62 7.26
C PRO A 96 -3.72 6.00 6.60
N LEU A 97 -4.78 6.79 6.69
CA LEU A 97 -4.87 8.09 6.07
C LEU A 97 -3.97 9.12 6.78
N PRO A 98 -3.62 10.25 6.13
CA PRO A 98 -2.86 11.31 6.78
C PRO A 98 -3.50 11.87 8.06
N ARG A 99 -4.83 11.72 8.21
CA ARG A 99 -5.58 12.12 9.41
C ARG A 99 -5.44 11.14 10.59
N GLY A 100 -4.74 10.03 10.41
CA GLY A 100 -4.37 9.07 11.47
C GLY A 100 -5.18 7.78 11.45
N GLU A 101 -6.46 7.84 11.10
CA GLU A 101 -7.33 6.66 11.03
C GLU A 101 -7.15 5.87 9.72
N ILE A 102 -7.41 4.57 9.79
CA ILE A 102 -7.62 3.75 8.60
C ILE A 102 -8.94 4.17 7.98
N GLY A 103 -8.92 4.47 6.69
CA GLY A 103 -10.12 4.89 5.99
C GLY A 103 -10.02 4.72 4.49
N VAL A 104 -11.15 4.97 3.83
CA VAL A 104 -11.26 5.04 2.39
C VAL A 104 -11.23 6.50 1.97
N ALA A 105 -10.40 6.84 0.99
CA ALA A 105 -10.31 8.19 0.47
C ALA A 105 -10.15 8.17 -1.05
N ARG A 106 -10.50 9.30 -1.69
CA ARG A 106 -10.14 9.50 -3.09
C ARG A 106 -8.68 9.87 -3.17
N LEU A 107 -7.94 9.21 -4.06
CA LEU A 107 -6.50 9.44 -4.21
C LEU A 107 -6.17 10.90 -4.50
N VAL A 108 -6.98 11.55 -5.34
CA VAL A 108 -6.85 12.97 -5.72
C VAL A 108 -7.03 13.95 -4.55
N GLU A 109 -7.67 13.52 -3.45
CA GLU A 109 -7.79 14.34 -2.23
C GLU A 109 -6.58 14.17 -1.31
N LEU A 110 -5.80 13.10 -1.50
CA LEU A 110 -4.60 12.81 -0.73
C LEU A 110 -3.34 13.35 -1.40
N SER A 111 -3.22 13.18 -2.71
CA SER A 111 -2.06 13.62 -3.49
C SER A 111 -2.34 13.64 -4.99
N THR A 112 -1.64 14.52 -5.72
CA THR A 112 -1.54 14.48 -7.19
C THR A 112 -0.25 13.82 -7.67
N ASP A 113 0.67 13.52 -6.75
CA ASP A 113 1.96 12.88 -7.04
C ASP A 113 1.92 11.45 -6.50
N TYR A 114 1.63 10.51 -7.39
CA TYR A 114 1.51 9.10 -7.06
C TYR A 114 1.90 8.20 -8.23
N VAL A 115 2.37 7.02 -7.87
CA VAL A 115 2.62 5.87 -8.75
C VAL A 115 1.98 4.63 -8.14
N TRP A 116 1.85 3.56 -8.91
CA TRP A 116 1.33 2.31 -8.40
C TRP A 116 2.21 1.11 -8.80
N SER A 117 2.12 0.05 -8.02
CA SER A 117 2.72 -1.25 -8.32
C SER A 117 1.68 -2.36 -8.09
N GLU A 118 1.92 -3.55 -8.66
CA GLU A 118 1.31 -4.77 -8.12
C GLU A 118 1.61 -4.88 -6.60
N PRO A 119 0.82 -5.64 -5.81
CA PRO A 119 1.03 -5.79 -4.37
C PRO A 119 2.28 -6.62 -4.05
N HIS A 120 3.42 -6.07 -4.43
CA HIS A 120 4.74 -6.64 -4.22
C HIS A 120 5.38 -5.92 -3.04
N PHE A 121 5.75 -6.71 -2.03
CA PHE A 121 6.37 -6.20 -0.82
C PHE A 121 7.85 -6.61 -0.85
N PRO A 122 8.75 -5.73 -1.33
CA PRO A 122 10.17 -6.05 -1.28
C PRO A 122 10.57 -6.25 0.18
N PHE A 123 11.49 -7.18 0.39
CA PHE A 123 11.99 -7.58 1.72
C PHE A 123 10.94 -8.25 2.62
N ALA A 124 9.77 -8.60 2.06
CA ALA A 124 8.81 -9.42 2.77
C ALA A 124 9.12 -10.92 2.60
N HIS A 125 9.06 -11.70 3.68
CA HIS A 125 9.34 -13.14 3.71
C HIS A 125 8.17 -13.98 4.26
#